data_AF-A0A442GQR0-F1
#
_entry.id   AF-A0A442GQR0-F1
#
_cell.length_a   1.000
_cell.length_b   1.000
_cell.length_c   1.000
_cell.angle_alpha   90.00
_cell.angle_beta   90.00
_cell.angle_gamma   90.00
#
_symmetry.space_group_name_H-M   'P 1'
#
loop_
_entity.id
_entity.type
_entity.pdbx_description
1 polymer ?
#
loop_
_entity_poly.entity_id
_entity_poly.type
_entity_poly.pdbx_seq_one_letter_code
_entity_poly.pdbx_strand_id
1 'polypeptide(L)'
;MSDIPSIPEHATAAFEAVVADIVAGRVSVIDLIRSAPEGDYFAFVQQARLSKMLMSDPRVLERLMLEMRQKMTEAGVDPNNRAIEKELARKDGARRFPKLLEERSHANNTQPSLLTASAFPERLEQYQTLIAHVEKLWADACELYLRSNFPIAAFLSILVIEEVGKLTRLSEELIYLDTPLPVAAPKAIERSHRKKHFIGVVSGALINARLERVLGKDKVRRILHEAESDELEKTRQRCLYIDIENGRAVTPGERIDESRARDLTILAGELMAEVLGHFPWEFERMMENVVAFERRIGLSEAKIGRR
;
A
#
# COMPACT_ATOMS: atom_id res chain seq x y z
N MET A 1 13.57 -30.35 14.07
CA MET A 1 12.93 -29.56 15.15
C MET A 1 13.87 -28.40 15.41
N SER A 2 13.57 -27.26 14.82
CA SER A 2 14.39 -26.05 14.95
C SER A 2 14.05 -25.37 16.27
N ASP A 3 15.03 -25.23 17.16
CA ASP A 3 14.93 -24.47 18.39
C ASP A 3 14.53 -23.03 18.07
N ILE A 4 13.28 -22.68 18.39
CA ILE A 4 12.85 -21.29 18.45
C ILE A 4 13.56 -20.70 19.67
N PRO A 5 14.35 -19.61 19.53
CA PRO A 5 14.99 -19.00 20.68
C PRO A 5 13.93 -18.64 21.73
N SER A 6 14.08 -19.15 22.95
CA SER A 6 13.20 -18.77 24.05
C SER A 6 13.36 -17.28 24.33
N ILE A 7 12.23 -16.57 24.39
CA ILE A 7 12.21 -15.16 24.78
C ILE A 7 12.80 -15.07 26.21
N PRO A 8 13.76 -14.17 26.48
CA PRO A 8 14.34 -14.04 27.82
C PRO A 8 13.26 -13.78 28.87
N GLU A 9 13.28 -14.50 30.00
CA GLU A 9 12.25 -14.38 31.06
C GLU A 9 12.03 -12.94 31.54
N HIS A 10 13.10 -12.13 31.58
CA HIS A 10 13.02 -10.71 31.94
C HIS A 10 12.22 -9.86 30.93
N ALA A 11 12.29 -10.19 29.63
CA ALA A 11 11.51 -9.50 28.60
C ALA A 11 10.02 -9.82 28.72
N THR A 12 9.69 -11.07 29.08
CA THR A 12 8.31 -11.50 29.35
C THR A 12 7.72 -10.78 30.57
N ALA A 13 8.50 -10.67 31.66
CA ALA A 13 8.06 -9.96 32.87
C ALA A 13 7.84 -8.45 32.63
N ALA A 14 8.73 -7.81 31.87
CA ALA A 14 8.59 -6.40 31.50
C ALA A 14 7.36 -6.15 30.62
N PHE A 15 7.09 -7.03 29.64
CA PHE A 15 5.91 -6.93 28.80
C PHE A 15 4.61 -7.08 29.60
N GLU A 16 4.53 -8.07 30.49
CA GLU A 16 3.33 -8.27 31.33
C GLU A 16 3.09 -7.09 32.27
N ALA A 17 4.15 -6.44 32.78
CA ALA A 17 4.00 -5.22 33.58
C ALA A 17 3.37 -4.07 32.77
N VAL A 18 3.79 -3.88 31.52
CA VAL A 18 3.20 -2.88 30.61
C VAL A 18 1.74 -3.22 30.31
N VAL A 19 1.43 -4.49 30.05
CA VAL A 19 0.03 -4.92 29.85
C VAL A 19 -0.82 -4.67 31.09
N ALA A 20 -0.30 -4.97 32.29
CA ALA A 20 -1.01 -4.71 33.55
C ALA A 20 -1.28 -3.21 33.77
N ASP A 21 -0.34 -2.34 33.41
CA ASP A 21 -0.50 -0.89 33.47
C ASP A 21 -1.56 -0.37 32.49
N ILE A 22 -1.58 -0.91 31.26
CA ILE A 22 -2.59 -0.61 30.24
C ILE A 22 -3.98 -1.02 30.72
N VAL A 23 -4.12 -2.27 31.19
CA VAL A 23 -5.41 -2.81 31.65
C VAL A 23 -5.94 -2.03 32.86
N ALA A 24 -5.04 -1.60 33.74
CA ALA A 24 -5.39 -0.75 34.87
C ALA A 24 -5.69 0.72 34.50
N GLY A 25 -5.55 1.09 33.21
CA GLY A 25 -5.76 2.45 32.73
C GLY A 25 -4.70 3.46 33.18
N ARG A 26 -3.55 2.99 33.69
CA ARG A 26 -2.41 3.86 34.06
C ARG A 26 -1.65 4.38 32.83
N VAL A 27 -1.72 3.63 31.73
CA VAL A 27 -1.10 3.97 30.44
C VAL A 27 -2.17 3.89 29.35
N SER A 28 -2.30 4.94 28.54
CA SER A 28 -3.18 4.91 27.37
C SER A 28 -2.54 4.11 26.25
N VAL A 29 -3.32 3.19 25.67
CA VAL A 29 -2.90 2.43 24.49
C VAL A 29 -2.67 3.37 23.31
N ILE A 30 -3.52 4.38 23.14
CA ILE A 30 -3.41 5.34 22.04
C ILE A 30 -2.13 6.17 22.16
N ASP A 31 -1.76 6.59 23.37
CA ASP A 31 -0.54 7.38 23.59
C ASP A 31 0.72 6.55 23.38
N LEU A 32 0.68 5.27 23.73
CA LEU A 32 1.78 4.34 23.49
C LEU A 32 1.99 4.02 22.00
N ILE A 33 0.91 4.11 21.20
CA ILE A 33 0.93 3.87 19.74
C ILE A 33 1.16 5.18 18.94
N ARG A 34 1.22 6.36 19.59
CA ARG A 34 1.48 7.64 18.88
C ARG A 34 2.81 7.62 18.15
N SER A 35 2.77 7.95 16.86
CA SER A 35 3.89 7.89 15.91
C SER A 35 5.24 8.33 16.48
N ALA A 36 6.26 7.54 16.17
CA ALA A 36 7.67 7.86 16.36
C ALA A 36 8.03 9.25 15.80
N PRO A 37 9.13 9.86 16.31
CA PRO A 37 9.65 11.12 15.76
C PRO A 37 9.84 11.04 14.25
N GLU A 38 9.56 12.14 13.56
CA GLU A 38 9.69 12.24 12.12
C GLU A 38 11.10 11.86 11.65
N GLY A 39 11.18 10.97 10.65
CA GLY A 39 12.45 10.52 10.08
C GLY A 39 13.19 9.45 10.89
N ASP A 40 12.72 9.07 12.09
CA ASP A 40 13.30 7.98 12.86
C ASP A 40 12.67 6.63 12.50
N TYR A 41 13.18 6.03 11.42
CA TYR A 41 12.76 4.73 10.92
C TYR A 41 12.90 3.61 11.96
N PHE A 42 13.96 3.65 12.78
CA PHE A 42 14.22 2.60 13.77
C PHE A 42 13.19 2.68 14.90
N ALA A 43 12.98 3.87 15.47
CA ALA A 43 11.97 4.09 16.50
C ALA A 43 10.57 3.70 16.01
N PHE A 44 10.21 4.06 14.77
CA PHE A 44 8.95 3.67 14.16
C PHE A 44 8.80 2.15 14.06
N VAL A 45 9.84 1.45 13.59
CA VAL A 45 9.83 -0.01 13.50
C VAL A 45 9.69 -0.66 14.87
N GLN A 46 10.43 -0.20 15.89
CA GLN A 46 10.30 -0.72 17.25
C GLN A 46 8.90 -0.49 17.83
N GLN A 47 8.33 0.68 17.54
CA GLN A 47 6.97 0.99 17.96
C GLN A 47 5.92 0.13 17.24
N ALA A 48 6.07 -0.09 15.94
CA ALA A 48 5.17 -0.95 15.17
C ALA A 48 5.19 -2.40 15.70
N ARG A 49 6.37 -2.91 16.07
CA ARG A 49 6.52 -4.22 16.74
C ARG A 49 5.80 -4.25 18.08
N LEU A 50 6.07 -3.28 18.94
CA LEU A 50 5.44 -3.19 20.27
C LEU A 50 3.91 -3.11 20.14
N SER A 51 3.42 -2.27 19.24
CA SER A 51 2.00 -2.15 18.94
C SER A 51 1.39 -3.50 18.56
N LYS A 52 2.01 -4.24 17.62
CA LYS A 52 1.50 -5.57 17.23
C LYS A 52 1.54 -6.59 18.37
N MET A 53 2.60 -6.60 19.19
CA MET A 53 2.67 -7.45 20.37
C MET A 53 1.53 -7.14 21.34
N LEU A 54 1.28 -5.86 21.61
CA LEU A 54 0.18 -5.43 22.48
C LEU A 54 -1.19 -5.78 21.89
N MET A 55 -1.39 -5.58 20.59
CA MET A 55 -2.64 -5.94 19.90
C MET A 55 -2.90 -7.45 19.84
N SER A 56 -1.91 -8.29 20.16
CA SER A 56 -2.12 -9.74 20.29
C SER A 56 -2.75 -10.14 21.64
N ASP A 57 -2.73 -9.25 22.65
CA ASP A 57 -3.35 -9.49 23.95
C ASP A 57 -4.81 -9.02 23.96
N PRO A 58 -5.80 -9.91 24.18
CA PRO A 58 -7.21 -9.54 24.19
C PRO A 58 -7.57 -8.46 25.22
N ARG A 59 -6.86 -8.40 26.36
CA ARG A 59 -7.11 -7.42 27.43
C ARG A 59 -6.75 -6.01 26.96
N VAL A 60 -5.66 -5.90 26.20
CA VAL A 60 -5.22 -4.63 25.61
C VAL A 60 -6.17 -4.20 24.50
N LEU A 61 -6.65 -5.12 23.66
CA LEU A 61 -7.65 -4.83 22.63
C LEU A 61 -8.95 -4.29 23.24
N GLU A 62 -9.45 -4.92 24.30
CA GLU A 62 -10.65 -4.44 25.00
C GLU A 62 -10.45 -3.02 25.53
N ARG A 63 -9.28 -2.74 26.13
CA ARG A 63 -8.95 -1.38 26.60
C ARG A 63 -8.87 -0.37 25.45
N LEU A 64 -8.23 -0.73 24.34
CA LEU A 64 -8.15 0.12 23.16
C LEU A 64 -9.56 0.44 22.62
N MET A 65 -10.45 -0.55 22.55
CA MET A 65 -11.83 -0.33 22.10
C MET A 65 -12.58 0.66 22.99
N LEU A 66 -12.35 0.64 24.30
CA LEU A 66 -12.92 1.62 25.23
C LEU A 66 -12.37 3.03 24.97
N GLU A 67 -11.04 3.17 24.85
CA GLU A 67 -10.38 4.45 24.56
C GLU A 67 -10.81 5.03 23.20
N MET A 68 -10.94 4.18 22.18
CA MET A 68 -11.43 4.58 20.85
C MET A 68 -12.88 5.04 20.91
N ARG A 69 -13.78 4.31 21.58
CA ARG A 69 -15.19 4.73 21.73
C ARG A 69 -15.30 6.08 22.42
N GLN A 70 -14.49 6.30 23.46
CA GLN A 70 -14.45 7.58 24.16
C GLN A 70 -14.02 8.71 23.21
N LYS A 71 -12.88 8.57 22.52
CA LYS A 71 -12.41 9.59 21.57
C LYS A 71 -13.35 9.82 20.39
N MET A 72 -14.00 8.78 19.88
CA MET A 72 -15.01 8.91 18.82
C MET A 72 -16.23 9.72 19.31
N THR A 73 -16.68 9.46 20.54
CA THR A 73 -17.77 10.21 21.17
C THR A 73 -17.38 11.67 21.36
N GLU A 74 -16.17 11.94 21.85
CA GLU A 74 -15.60 13.29 22.01
C GLU A 74 -15.48 14.03 20.67
N ALA A 75 -15.18 13.32 19.58
CA ALA A 75 -15.08 13.85 18.22
C ALA A 75 -16.44 13.94 17.49
N GLY A 76 -17.56 13.55 18.12
CA GLY A 76 -18.88 13.57 17.52
C GLY A 76 -19.10 12.53 16.40
N VAL A 77 -18.28 11.47 16.36
CA VAL A 77 -18.36 10.38 15.39
C VAL A 77 -19.14 9.21 15.98
N ASP A 78 -20.15 8.70 15.26
CA ASP A 78 -20.89 7.51 15.69
C ASP A 78 -19.99 6.25 15.62
N PRO A 79 -19.68 5.59 16.74
CA PRO A 79 -18.86 4.38 16.77
C PRO A 79 -19.53 3.17 16.11
N ASN A 80 -20.83 3.22 15.83
CA ASN A 80 -21.56 2.17 15.12
C ASN A 80 -21.68 2.45 13.61
N ASN A 81 -20.97 3.45 13.08
CA ASN A 81 -21.05 3.81 11.68
C ASN A 81 -20.47 2.70 10.78
N ARG A 82 -21.36 1.92 10.14
CA ARG A 82 -21.03 0.86 9.18
C ARG A 82 -20.59 1.38 7.80
N ALA A 83 -20.04 2.59 7.71
CA ALA A 83 -19.59 3.18 6.44
C ALA A 83 -18.50 2.34 5.77
N ILE A 84 -17.53 1.82 6.54
CA ILE A 84 -16.44 0.97 6.01
C ILE A 84 -17.00 -0.35 5.47
N GLU A 85 -17.88 -1.02 6.22
CA GLU A 85 -18.55 -2.25 5.76
C GLU A 85 -19.34 -2.02 4.48
N LYS A 86 -20.09 -0.91 4.39
CA LYS A 86 -20.84 -0.51 3.20
C LYS A 86 -19.90 -0.27 2.01
N GLU A 87 -18.78 0.43 2.20
CA GLU A 87 -17.81 0.70 1.14
C GLU A 87 -17.10 -0.57 0.66
N LEU A 88 -16.69 -1.45 1.58
CA LEU A 88 -16.14 -2.76 1.24
C LEU A 88 -17.15 -3.60 0.45
N ALA A 89 -18.40 -3.70 0.90
CA ALA A 89 -19.45 -4.40 0.17
C ALA A 89 -19.66 -3.83 -1.24
N ARG A 90 -19.61 -2.50 -1.38
CA ARG A 90 -19.80 -1.78 -2.65
C ARG A 90 -18.71 -2.06 -3.69
N LYS A 91 -17.52 -2.45 -3.23
CA LYS A 91 -16.34 -2.79 -4.05
C LYS A 91 -16.13 -4.31 -4.17
N ASP A 92 -17.13 -5.13 -3.87
CA ASP A 92 -17.00 -6.60 -3.85
C ASP A 92 -15.86 -7.08 -2.92
N GLY A 93 -15.69 -6.36 -1.79
CA GLY A 93 -14.63 -6.59 -0.82
C GLY A 93 -14.71 -7.96 -0.15
N ALA A 94 -15.92 -8.50 0.03
CA ALA A 94 -16.12 -9.83 0.61
C ALA A 94 -15.42 -10.94 -0.20
N ARG A 95 -15.33 -10.80 -1.53
CA ARG A 95 -14.59 -11.72 -2.39
C ARG A 95 -13.15 -11.30 -2.60
N ARG A 96 -12.89 -10.01 -2.79
CA ARG A 96 -11.57 -9.47 -3.15
C ARG A 96 -10.58 -9.48 -1.98
N PHE A 97 -11.04 -9.23 -0.76
CA PHE A 97 -10.17 -9.14 0.40
C PHE A 97 -9.57 -10.50 0.80
N PRO A 98 -10.34 -11.61 0.92
CA PRO A 98 -9.74 -12.93 1.15
C PRO A 98 -8.76 -13.34 0.05
N LYS A 99 -9.10 -13.08 -1.21
CA LYS A 99 -8.22 -13.36 -2.35
C LYS A 99 -6.92 -12.54 -2.29
N LEU A 100 -6.99 -11.27 -1.89
CA LEU A 100 -5.79 -10.44 -1.67
C LEU A 100 -4.88 -11.05 -0.60
N LEU A 101 -5.44 -11.51 0.51
CA LEU A 101 -4.67 -12.15 1.58
C LEU A 101 -4.01 -13.46 1.12
N GLU A 102 -4.74 -14.26 0.34
CA GLU A 102 -4.21 -15.48 -0.26
C GLU A 102 -3.04 -15.19 -1.20
N GLU A 103 -3.19 -14.24 -2.13
CA GLU A 103 -2.13 -13.86 -3.07
C GLU A 103 -0.91 -13.25 -2.37
N ARG A 104 -1.12 -12.42 -1.33
CA ARG A 104 -0.03 -11.88 -0.50
C ARG A 104 0.70 -12.99 0.25
N SER A 105 -0.03 -13.89 0.88
CA SER A 105 0.54 -15.05 1.58
C SER A 105 1.34 -15.93 0.62
N HIS A 106 0.78 -16.23 -0.56
CA HIS A 106 1.48 -16.97 -1.60
C HIS A 106 2.77 -16.26 -2.03
N ALA A 107 2.71 -14.96 -2.27
CA ALA A 107 3.87 -14.16 -2.66
C ALA A 107 4.96 -14.20 -1.59
N ASN A 108 4.60 -14.00 -0.32
CA ASN A 108 5.53 -14.05 0.83
C ASN A 108 6.18 -15.42 1.01
N ASN A 109 5.43 -16.51 0.77
CA ASN A 109 5.94 -17.87 0.97
C ASN A 109 6.75 -18.41 -0.22
N THR A 110 6.62 -17.82 -1.41
CA THR A 110 7.21 -18.38 -2.64
C THR A 110 8.29 -17.52 -3.27
N GLN A 111 8.37 -16.23 -2.93
CA GLN A 111 9.30 -15.30 -3.55
C GLN A 111 10.35 -14.86 -2.53
N PRO A 112 11.62 -14.76 -2.93
CA PRO A 112 12.65 -14.21 -2.07
C PRO A 112 12.34 -12.75 -1.74
N SER A 113 12.75 -12.33 -0.55
CA SER A 113 12.77 -10.91 -0.19
C SER A 113 13.75 -10.14 -1.09
N LEU A 114 13.39 -8.90 -1.41
CA LEU A 114 14.29 -7.95 -2.07
C LEU A 114 15.21 -7.23 -1.06
N LEU A 115 14.94 -7.40 0.23
CA LEU A 115 15.73 -6.89 1.35
C LEU A 115 16.71 -7.97 1.82
N THR A 116 17.87 -8.02 1.18
CA THR A 116 18.86 -9.10 1.39
C THR A 116 19.82 -8.84 2.54
N ALA A 117 19.96 -7.59 2.99
CA ALA A 117 20.86 -7.23 4.08
C ALA A 117 20.38 -7.80 5.42
N SER A 118 21.32 -8.17 6.30
CA SER A 118 21.02 -8.72 7.64
C SER A 118 20.94 -7.65 8.73
N ALA A 119 21.62 -6.52 8.55
CA ALA A 119 21.61 -5.41 9.49
C ALA A 119 20.51 -4.40 9.14
N PHE A 120 19.90 -3.79 10.17
CA PHE A 120 18.83 -2.80 9.99
C PHE A 120 19.23 -1.63 9.08
N PRO A 121 20.39 -0.96 9.26
CA PRO A 121 20.72 0.22 8.47
C PRO A 121 20.87 -0.08 6.97
N GLU A 122 21.56 -1.18 6.65
CA GLU A 122 21.73 -1.64 5.26
C GLU A 122 20.40 -2.07 4.64
N ARG A 123 19.53 -2.72 5.43
CA ARG A 123 18.20 -3.10 4.96
C ARG A 123 17.30 -1.89 4.71
N LEU A 124 17.39 -0.89 5.57
CA LEU A 124 16.69 0.38 5.39
C LEU A 124 17.16 1.10 4.13
N GLU A 125 18.47 1.10 3.84
CA GLU A 125 19.01 1.67 2.60
C GLU A 125 18.46 0.96 1.35
N GLN A 126 18.38 -0.38 1.38
CA GLN A 126 17.75 -1.16 0.31
C GLN A 126 16.26 -0.80 0.14
N TYR A 127 15.52 -0.71 1.24
CA TYR A 127 14.13 -0.27 1.25
C TYR A 127 13.99 1.10 0.57
N GLN A 128 14.74 2.10 1.02
CA GLN A 128 14.68 3.47 0.50
C GLN A 128 15.04 3.52 -0.99
N THR A 129 16.03 2.74 -1.43
CA THR A 129 16.43 2.65 -2.84
C THR A 129 15.30 2.11 -3.72
N LEU A 130 14.61 1.05 -3.28
CA LEU A 130 13.50 0.45 -4.02
C LEU A 130 12.30 1.40 -4.10
N ILE A 131 11.99 2.10 -3.01
CA ILE A 131 10.92 3.09 -2.96
C ILE A 131 11.23 4.27 -3.89
N ALA A 132 12.44 4.82 -3.81
CA ALA A 132 12.88 5.93 -4.66
C ALA A 132 12.83 5.58 -6.16
N HIS A 133 13.07 4.32 -6.51
CA HIS A 133 12.92 3.85 -7.89
C HIS A 133 11.46 3.97 -8.38
N VAL A 134 10.48 3.54 -7.58
CA VAL A 134 9.06 3.63 -7.94
C VAL A 134 8.60 5.08 -8.04
N GLU A 135 9.04 5.93 -7.11
CA GLU A 135 8.74 7.37 -7.17
C GLU A 135 9.29 8.03 -8.43
N LYS A 136 10.51 7.66 -8.85
CA LYS A 136 11.09 8.13 -10.10
C LYS A 136 10.27 7.69 -11.31
N LEU A 137 9.87 6.42 -11.38
CA LEU A 137 9.02 5.92 -12.47
C LEU A 137 7.69 6.68 -12.56
N TRP A 138 7.09 6.99 -11.41
CA TRP A 138 5.85 7.76 -11.36
C TRP A 138 6.06 9.23 -11.75
N ALA A 139 7.14 9.87 -11.31
CA ALA A 139 7.50 11.21 -11.72
C ALA A 139 7.75 11.30 -13.25
N ASP A 140 8.46 10.31 -13.82
CA ASP A 140 8.67 10.20 -15.26
C ASP A 140 7.33 10.04 -16.01
N ALA A 141 6.39 9.25 -15.46
CA ALA A 141 5.04 9.12 -16.03
C ALA A 141 4.28 10.46 -16.04
N CYS A 142 4.39 11.24 -14.96
CA CYS A 142 3.77 12.57 -14.85
C CYS A 142 4.33 13.53 -15.90
N GLU A 143 5.65 13.58 -16.09
CA GLU A 143 6.29 14.46 -17.07
C GLU A 143 5.94 14.05 -18.51
N LEU A 144 5.83 12.75 -18.80
CA LEU A 144 5.36 12.26 -20.10
C LEU A 144 3.90 12.62 -20.35
N TYR A 145 3.04 12.53 -19.34
CA TYR A 145 1.65 12.96 -19.45
C TYR A 145 1.55 14.45 -19.83
N LEU A 146 2.32 15.30 -19.15
CA LEU A 146 2.33 16.75 -19.37
C LEU A 146 2.89 17.15 -20.74
N ARG A 147 3.70 16.29 -21.35
CA ARG A 147 4.19 16.44 -22.73
C ARG A 147 3.27 15.80 -23.78
N SER A 148 2.06 15.40 -23.37
CA SER A 148 1.07 14.72 -24.20
C SER A 148 1.53 13.37 -24.78
N ASN A 149 2.53 12.73 -24.16
CA ASN A 149 2.94 11.37 -24.50
C ASN A 149 2.12 10.35 -23.68
N PHE A 150 0.82 10.31 -23.95
CA PHE A 150 -0.16 9.54 -23.20
C PHE A 150 0.11 8.02 -23.18
N PRO A 151 0.52 7.37 -24.29
CA PRO A 151 0.79 5.93 -24.25
C PRO A 151 1.94 5.58 -23.31
N ILE A 152 3.04 6.33 -23.34
CA ILE A 152 4.19 6.02 -22.48
C ILE A 152 3.93 6.42 -21.02
N ALA A 153 3.19 7.51 -20.78
CA ALA A 153 2.72 7.85 -19.44
C ALA A 153 1.86 6.72 -18.84
N ALA A 154 0.92 6.17 -19.61
CA ALA A 154 0.09 5.04 -19.20
C ALA A 154 0.92 3.78 -18.96
N PHE A 155 1.90 3.49 -19.82
CA PHE A 155 2.82 2.36 -19.64
C PHE A 155 3.58 2.45 -18.32
N LEU A 156 4.23 3.58 -18.04
CA LEU A 156 4.97 3.76 -16.80
C LEU A 156 4.05 3.73 -15.58
N SER A 157 2.82 4.24 -15.71
CA SER A 157 1.82 4.16 -14.63
C SER A 157 1.46 2.71 -14.30
N ILE A 158 1.28 1.85 -15.32
CA ILE A 158 1.05 0.41 -15.11
C ILE A 158 2.29 -0.26 -14.49
N LEU A 159 3.49 0.13 -14.93
CA LEU A 159 4.74 -0.37 -14.34
C LEU A 159 4.86 0.01 -12.85
N VAL A 160 4.52 1.24 -12.47
CA VAL A 160 4.46 1.68 -11.07
C VAL A 160 3.49 0.79 -10.28
N ILE A 161 2.29 0.51 -10.81
CA ILE A 161 1.32 -0.38 -10.17
C ILE A 161 1.89 -1.80 -9.97
N GLU A 162 2.63 -2.30 -10.96
CA GLU A 162 3.31 -3.59 -10.87
C GLU A 162 4.37 -3.59 -9.75
N GLU A 163 5.24 -2.57 -9.71
CA GLU A 163 6.26 -2.43 -8.68
C GLU A 163 5.63 -2.28 -7.29
N VAL A 164 4.58 -1.47 -7.13
CA VAL A 164 3.80 -1.39 -5.89
C VAL A 164 3.34 -2.78 -5.46
N GLY A 165 2.79 -3.59 -6.37
CA GLY A 165 2.40 -4.97 -6.11
C GLY A 165 3.53 -5.86 -5.60
N LYS A 166 4.76 -5.69 -6.13
CA LYS A 166 5.96 -6.42 -5.69
C LYS A 166 6.44 -5.97 -4.32
N LEU A 167 6.42 -4.67 -4.05
CA LEU A 167 7.01 -4.06 -2.87
C LEU A 167 6.07 -4.00 -1.66
N THR A 168 4.82 -4.45 -1.78
CA THR A 168 3.82 -4.44 -0.70
C THR A 168 4.26 -5.08 0.62
N ARG A 169 5.25 -5.98 0.61
CA ARG A 169 5.74 -6.68 1.80
C ARG A 169 6.93 -6.01 2.48
N LEU A 170 7.57 -5.01 1.85
CA LEU A 170 8.88 -4.53 2.32
C LEU A 170 8.82 -3.94 3.74
N SER A 171 7.73 -3.25 4.08
CA SER A 171 7.55 -2.72 5.44
C SER A 171 7.42 -3.82 6.48
N GLU A 172 6.70 -4.90 6.17
CA GLU A 172 6.61 -6.06 7.06
C GLU A 172 8.00 -6.69 7.24
N GLU A 173 8.77 -6.85 6.17
CA GLU A 173 10.13 -7.42 6.24
C GLU A 173 11.12 -6.52 7.00
N LEU A 174 10.92 -5.21 6.98
CA LEU A 174 11.68 -4.25 7.78
C LEU A 174 11.22 -4.29 9.26
N ILE A 175 9.91 -4.39 9.50
CA ILE A 175 9.32 -4.53 10.83
C ILE A 175 9.74 -5.87 11.46
N TYR A 176 9.85 -6.97 10.73
CA TYR A 176 10.23 -8.28 11.28
C TYR A 176 11.67 -8.69 10.92
N LEU A 177 12.61 -7.73 10.92
CA LEU A 177 14.04 -7.97 10.68
C LEU A 177 14.59 -9.24 11.36
N ASP A 178 14.20 -9.46 12.62
CA ASP A 178 14.74 -10.52 13.49
C ASP A 178 13.99 -11.86 13.36
N THR A 179 12.91 -11.89 12.58
CA THR A 179 12.19 -13.12 12.28
C THR A 179 12.81 -13.76 11.04
N PRO A 180 13.22 -15.04 11.09
CA PRO A 180 13.70 -15.72 9.90
C PRO A 180 12.62 -15.65 8.83
N LEU A 181 12.90 -14.96 7.73
CA LEU A 181 12.05 -15.05 6.55
C LEU A 181 12.05 -16.52 6.11
N PRO A 182 10.90 -17.11 5.74
CA PRO A 182 10.90 -18.43 5.14
C PRO A 182 11.85 -18.38 3.95
N VAL A 183 12.88 -19.23 3.97
CA VAL A 183 13.85 -19.31 2.87
C VAL A 183 13.07 -19.76 1.65
N ALA A 184 12.70 -18.81 0.79
CA ALA A 184 12.13 -19.14 -0.50
C ALA A 184 13.14 -20.06 -1.20
N ALA A 185 12.70 -21.25 -1.57
CA ALA A 185 13.47 -22.10 -2.47
C ALA A 185 13.92 -21.25 -3.68
N PRO A 186 15.08 -21.51 -4.29
CA PRO A 186 15.58 -20.73 -5.42
C PRO A 186 14.63 -20.87 -6.61
N LYS A 187 13.57 -20.07 -6.60
CA LYS A 187 12.57 -19.91 -7.64
C LYS A 187 12.60 -18.45 -8.03
N ALA A 188 12.50 -18.23 -9.33
CA ALA A 188 12.48 -16.90 -9.90
C ALA A 188 11.40 -16.04 -9.23
N ILE A 189 11.71 -14.76 -9.02
CA ILE A 189 10.73 -13.72 -8.67
C ILE A 189 9.48 -13.91 -9.53
N GLU A 190 8.30 -13.94 -8.91
CA GLU A 190 7.00 -14.19 -9.56
C GLU A 190 6.88 -13.35 -10.83
N ARG A 191 6.64 -14.03 -11.96
CA ARG A 191 6.61 -13.40 -13.28
C ARG A 191 5.20 -12.99 -13.69
N SER A 192 4.16 -13.40 -12.97
CA SER A 192 2.79 -13.05 -13.33
C SER A 192 2.52 -11.56 -13.13
N HIS A 193 2.51 -10.80 -14.23
CA HIS A 193 2.09 -9.39 -14.26
C HIS A 193 0.68 -9.23 -13.69
N ARG A 194 -0.25 -10.13 -14.05
CA ARG A 194 -1.63 -10.14 -13.55
C ARG A 194 -1.71 -10.18 -12.03
N LYS A 195 -0.98 -11.09 -11.37
CA LYS A 195 -1.00 -11.18 -9.90
C LYS A 195 -0.49 -9.89 -9.26
N LYS A 196 0.57 -9.30 -9.81
CA LYS A 196 1.14 -8.05 -9.30
C LYS A 196 0.19 -6.87 -9.49
N HIS A 197 -0.47 -6.77 -10.64
CA HIS A 197 -1.52 -5.78 -10.85
C HIS A 197 -2.66 -5.96 -9.83
N PHE A 198 -3.12 -7.18 -9.63
CA PHE A 198 -4.16 -7.48 -8.63
C PHE A 198 -3.72 -7.06 -7.23
N ILE A 199 -2.54 -7.47 -6.77
CA ILE A 199 -2.02 -7.11 -5.44
C ILE A 199 -1.87 -5.59 -5.35
N GLY A 200 -1.20 -4.92 -6.29
CA GLY A 200 -0.94 -3.48 -6.25
C GLY A 200 -2.22 -2.66 -6.23
N VAL A 201 -3.16 -2.95 -7.13
CA VAL A 201 -4.43 -2.23 -7.21
C VAL A 201 -5.32 -2.51 -6.02
N VAL A 202 -5.55 -3.78 -5.66
CA VAL A 202 -6.52 -4.11 -4.60
C VAL A 202 -5.99 -3.70 -3.21
N SER A 203 -4.67 -3.70 -3.01
CA SER A 203 -4.05 -3.26 -1.75
C SER A 203 -4.36 -1.82 -1.38
N GLY A 204 -4.38 -0.89 -2.35
CA GLY A 204 -4.69 0.52 -2.09
C GLY A 204 -6.13 0.91 -2.42
N ALA A 205 -6.68 0.43 -3.55
CA ALA A 205 -7.97 0.91 -4.06
C ALA A 205 -9.19 0.43 -3.25
N LEU A 206 -9.09 -0.68 -2.50
CA LEU A 206 -10.23 -1.23 -1.75
C LEU A 206 -10.65 -0.28 -0.61
N ILE A 207 -9.69 0.31 0.08
CA ILE A 207 -9.93 1.15 1.28
C ILE A 207 -9.69 2.64 1.05
N ASN A 208 -9.04 3.04 -0.06
CA ASN A 208 -8.81 4.44 -0.36
C ASN A 208 -10.12 5.16 -0.78
N ALA A 209 -10.64 6.01 0.10
CA ALA A 209 -11.82 6.84 -0.14
C ALA A 209 -11.50 8.08 -1.01
N ARG A 210 -10.25 8.54 -1.00
CA ARG A 210 -9.77 9.66 -1.81
C ARG A 210 -9.76 9.29 -3.29
N LEU A 211 -9.30 8.10 -3.64
CA LEU A 211 -9.24 7.59 -5.01
C LEU A 211 -10.61 7.69 -5.73
N GLU A 212 -11.71 7.36 -5.03
CA GLU A 212 -13.05 7.48 -5.59
C GLU A 212 -13.51 8.91 -5.81
N ARG A 213 -13.06 9.84 -4.96
CA ARG A 213 -13.39 11.27 -5.10
C ARG A 213 -12.65 11.89 -6.27
N VAL A 214 -11.41 11.47 -6.49
CA VAL A 214 -10.54 11.97 -7.55
C VAL A 214 -10.90 11.38 -8.90
N LEU A 215 -10.93 10.05 -9.02
CA LEU A 215 -11.20 9.35 -10.28
C LEU A 215 -12.69 9.15 -10.56
N GLY A 216 -13.52 9.07 -9.52
CA GLY A 216 -14.91 8.66 -9.64
C GLY A 216 -15.09 7.15 -9.41
N LYS A 217 -16.22 6.81 -8.79
CA LYS A 217 -16.58 5.46 -8.34
C LYS A 217 -16.54 4.42 -9.45
N ASP A 218 -17.07 4.74 -10.63
CA ASP A 218 -17.17 3.80 -11.74
C ASP A 218 -15.81 3.51 -12.38
N LYS A 219 -14.90 4.49 -12.38
CA LYS A 219 -13.53 4.29 -12.85
C LYS A 219 -12.77 3.34 -11.92
N VAL A 220 -12.87 3.56 -10.61
CA VAL A 220 -12.25 2.69 -9.60
C VAL A 220 -12.76 1.25 -9.72
N ARG A 221 -14.07 1.06 -9.89
CA ARG A 221 -14.66 -0.28 -10.11
C ARG A 221 -14.15 -0.96 -11.37
N ARG A 222 -14.05 -0.20 -12.47
CA ARG A 222 -13.51 -0.71 -13.74
C ARG A 222 -12.07 -1.15 -13.58
N ILE A 223 -11.24 -0.32 -12.97
CA ILE A 223 -9.82 -0.62 -12.69
C ILE A 223 -9.69 -1.88 -11.82
N LEU A 224 -10.51 -2.01 -10.76
CA LEU A 224 -10.52 -3.21 -9.92
C LEU A 224 -10.85 -4.47 -10.74
N HIS A 225 -11.78 -4.38 -11.70
CA HIS A 225 -12.09 -5.48 -12.60
C HIS A 225 -10.95 -5.76 -13.60
N GLU A 226 -10.34 -4.71 -14.16
CA GLU A 226 -9.20 -4.83 -15.09
C GLU A 226 -7.95 -5.44 -14.43
N ALA A 227 -7.76 -5.22 -13.13
CA ALA A 227 -6.70 -5.82 -12.34
C ALA A 227 -6.98 -7.30 -12.01
N GLU A 228 -8.24 -7.70 -11.97
CA GLU A 228 -8.63 -9.11 -11.80
C GLU A 228 -8.53 -9.91 -13.09
N SER A 229 -8.65 -9.24 -14.24
CA SER A 229 -8.49 -9.81 -15.58
C SER A 229 -7.09 -9.54 -16.15
N ASP A 230 -6.86 -9.92 -17.40
CA ASP A 230 -5.62 -9.60 -18.14
C ASP A 230 -5.70 -8.24 -18.86
N GLU A 231 -6.72 -7.41 -18.58
CA GLU A 231 -6.93 -6.15 -19.32
C GLU A 231 -5.86 -5.10 -19.03
N LEU A 232 -5.31 -5.04 -17.81
CA LEU A 232 -4.16 -4.16 -17.54
C LEU A 232 -2.91 -4.60 -18.31
N GLU A 233 -2.68 -5.91 -18.45
CA GLU A 233 -1.55 -6.42 -19.24
C GLU A 233 -1.74 -6.13 -20.74
N LYS A 234 -2.96 -6.32 -21.27
CA LYS A 234 -3.29 -5.94 -22.65
C LYS A 234 -3.10 -4.43 -22.87
N THR A 235 -3.52 -3.61 -21.90
CA THR A 235 -3.30 -2.15 -21.94
C THR A 235 -1.81 -1.84 -21.96
N ARG A 236 -1.00 -2.50 -21.12
CA ARG A 236 0.46 -2.36 -21.08
C ARG A 236 1.09 -2.61 -22.45
N GLN A 237 0.69 -3.68 -23.13
CA GLN A 237 1.20 -4.01 -24.47
C GLN A 237 0.75 -2.98 -25.52
N ARG A 238 -0.51 -2.54 -25.48
CA ARG A 238 -1.07 -1.52 -26.38
C ARG A 238 -0.37 -0.17 -26.27
N CYS A 239 0.29 0.12 -25.15
CA CYS A 239 1.07 1.34 -24.97
C CYS A 239 2.39 1.34 -25.76
N LEU A 240 2.90 0.16 -26.15
CA LEU A 240 4.24 0.00 -26.72
C LEU A 240 4.24 -0.34 -28.20
N TYR A 241 3.28 -1.17 -28.64
CA TYR A 241 3.36 -1.81 -29.94
C TYR A 241 2.29 -1.31 -30.92
N ILE A 242 2.72 -1.10 -32.17
CA ILE A 242 1.84 -0.97 -33.33
C ILE A 242 1.19 -2.34 -33.57
N ASP A 243 -0.06 -2.33 -34.02
CA ASP A 243 -0.84 -3.54 -34.23
C ASP A 243 -1.87 -3.34 -35.36
N ILE A 244 -2.63 -4.37 -35.69
CA ILE A 244 -3.69 -4.33 -36.70
C ILE A 244 -5.07 -4.45 -36.01
N GLU A 245 -5.92 -3.45 -36.22
CA GLU A 245 -7.33 -3.48 -35.80
C GLU A 245 -8.22 -3.22 -37.01
N ASN A 246 -9.22 -4.09 -37.22
CA ASN A 246 -10.16 -3.99 -38.35
C ASN A 246 -9.45 -3.83 -39.71
N GLY A 247 -8.32 -4.51 -39.90
CA GLY A 247 -7.54 -4.47 -41.13
C GLY A 247 -6.66 -3.22 -41.32
N ARG A 248 -6.55 -2.33 -40.33
CA ARG A 248 -5.72 -1.13 -40.37
C ARG A 248 -4.64 -1.15 -39.29
N ALA A 249 -3.44 -0.66 -39.63
CA ALA A 249 -2.41 -0.37 -38.64
C ALA A 249 -2.87 0.74 -37.68
N VAL A 250 -2.76 0.45 -36.38
CA VAL A 250 -3.07 1.36 -35.27
C VAL A 250 -1.84 1.55 -34.40
N THR A 251 -1.56 2.81 -34.09
CA THR A 251 -0.46 3.20 -33.20
C THR A 251 -0.93 3.25 -31.74
N PRO A 252 -0.01 3.18 -30.76
CA PRO A 252 -0.36 3.36 -29.35
C PRO A 252 -1.10 4.67 -29.05
N GLY A 253 -0.76 5.76 -29.76
CA GLY A 253 -1.40 7.07 -29.59
C GLY A 253 -2.87 7.09 -30.01
N GLU A 254 -3.29 6.18 -30.87
CA GLU A 254 -4.71 6.02 -31.27
C GLU A 254 -5.48 5.13 -30.28
N ARG A 255 -4.79 4.34 -29.45
CA ARG A 255 -5.38 3.39 -28.50
C ARG A 255 -5.48 3.94 -27.08
N ILE A 256 -4.54 4.79 -26.70
CA ILE A 256 -4.44 5.36 -25.35
C ILE A 256 -4.67 6.86 -25.45
N ASP A 257 -5.87 7.28 -25.08
CA ASP A 257 -6.23 8.68 -25.02
C ASP A 257 -5.71 9.36 -23.73
N GLU A 258 -5.80 10.68 -23.72
CA GLU A 258 -5.45 11.50 -22.56
C GLU A 258 -6.21 11.06 -21.30
N SER A 259 -7.51 10.77 -21.41
CA SER A 259 -8.32 10.43 -20.24
C SER A 259 -7.85 9.15 -19.58
N ARG A 260 -7.52 8.12 -20.37
CA ARG A 260 -7.03 6.84 -19.87
C ARG A 260 -5.64 6.98 -19.25
N ALA A 261 -4.74 7.73 -19.90
CA ALA A 261 -3.43 8.02 -19.32
C ALA A 261 -3.56 8.77 -17.99
N ARG A 262 -4.42 9.80 -17.93
CA ARG A 262 -4.70 10.56 -16.71
C ARG A 262 -5.17 9.65 -15.58
N ASP A 263 -6.15 8.80 -15.86
CA ASP A 263 -6.73 7.91 -14.85
C ASP A 263 -5.69 6.93 -14.30
N LEU A 264 -4.82 6.39 -15.17
CA LEU A 264 -3.75 5.48 -14.77
C LEU A 264 -2.64 6.20 -13.99
N THR A 265 -2.23 7.41 -14.39
CA THR A 265 -1.17 8.16 -13.70
C THR A 265 -1.58 8.60 -12.30
N ILE A 266 -2.83 9.06 -12.14
CA ILE A 266 -3.40 9.35 -10.82
C ILE A 266 -3.48 8.08 -9.99
N LEU A 267 -4.06 7.00 -10.54
CA LEU A 267 -4.17 5.72 -9.84
C LEU A 267 -2.80 5.24 -9.35
N ALA A 268 -1.78 5.26 -10.20
CA ALA A 268 -0.45 4.81 -9.86
C ALA A 268 0.14 5.61 -8.68
N GLY A 269 -0.02 6.94 -8.67
CA GLY A 269 0.45 7.80 -7.58
C GLY A 269 -0.28 7.55 -6.27
N GLU A 270 -1.60 7.44 -6.33
CA GLU A 270 -2.44 7.11 -5.16
C GLU A 270 -2.09 5.75 -4.56
N LEU A 271 -1.90 4.73 -5.39
CA LEU A 271 -1.52 3.39 -4.93
C LEU A 271 -0.09 3.37 -4.40
N MET A 272 0.84 4.08 -5.05
CA MET A 272 2.21 4.23 -4.55
C MET A 272 2.20 4.83 -3.15
N ALA A 273 1.52 5.95 -2.95
CA ALA A 273 1.48 6.61 -1.65
C ALA A 273 0.79 5.75 -0.57
N GLU A 274 -0.40 5.21 -0.85
CA GLU A 274 -1.15 4.40 0.14
C GLU A 274 -0.47 3.08 0.50
N VAL A 275 0.16 2.44 -0.49
CA VAL A 275 0.69 1.09 -0.29
C VAL A 275 2.15 1.13 0.13
N LEU A 276 2.94 2.10 -0.35
CA LEU A 276 4.37 2.19 -0.05
C LEU A 276 4.71 3.26 0.99
N GLY A 277 3.83 4.24 1.23
CA GLY A 277 3.97 5.25 2.29
C GLY A 277 3.67 4.68 3.66
N HIS A 278 4.42 3.66 4.08
CA HIS A 278 4.21 3.01 5.39
C HIS A 278 4.65 3.90 6.56
N PHE A 279 5.65 4.73 6.34
CA PHE A 279 6.09 5.72 7.30
C PHE A 279 5.28 7.00 7.10
N PRO A 280 4.73 7.64 8.16
CA PRO A 280 3.87 8.80 8.02
C PRO A 280 4.47 9.94 7.18
N TRP A 281 5.76 10.23 7.37
CA TRP A 281 6.47 11.27 6.60
C TRP A 281 6.68 10.88 5.13
N GLU A 282 6.85 9.59 4.82
CA GLU A 282 6.92 9.11 3.44
C GLU A 282 5.56 9.24 2.76
N PHE A 283 4.50 8.82 3.44
CA PHE A 283 3.12 8.97 2.96
C PHE A 283 2.81 10.44 2.68
N GLU A 284 3.10 11.33 3.62
CA GLU A 284 2.82 12.76 3.49
C GLU A 284 3.53 13.36 2.29
N ARG A 285 4.84 13.12 2.17
CA ARG A 285 5.67 13.55 1.04
C ARG A 285 5.17 12.99 -0.29
N MET A 286 4.90 11.69 -0.39
CA MET A 286 4.39 11.08 -1.61
C MET A 286 3.04 11.68 -2.01
N MET A 287 2.14 11.82 -1.05
CA MET A 287 0.82 12.40 -1.29
C MET A 287 0.89 13.90 -1.65
N GLU A 288 1.88 14.65 -1.16
CA GLU A 288 2.12 16.03 -1.59
C GLU A 288 2.48 16.08 -3.08
N ASN A 289 3.36 15.18 -3.52
CA ASN A 289 3.71 15.06 -4.93
C ASN A 289 2.50 14.68 -5.79
N VAL A 290 1.68 13.71 -5.33
CA VAL A 290 0.44 13.31 -6.02
C VAL A 290 -0.52 14.48 -6.16
N VAL A 291 -0.80 15.20 -5.07
CA VAL A 291 -1.68 16.38 -5.08
C VAL A 291 -1.13 17.48 -5.99
N ALA A 292 0.19 17.69 -5.99
CA ALA A 292 0.83 18.68 -6.86
C ALA A 292 0.62 18.32 -8.34
N PHE A 293 0.78 17.05 -8.73
CA PHE A 293 0.50 16.60 -10.08
C PHE A 293 -0.97 16.78 -10.45
N GLU A 294 -1.90 16.32 -9.62
CA GLU A 294 -3.34 16.45 -9.85
C GLU A 294 -3.77 17.90 -10.03
N ARG A 295 -3.18 18.82 -9.25
CA ARG A 295 -3.39 20.27 -9.42
C ARG A 295 -2.86 20.76 -10.76
N ARG A 296 -1.65 20.34 -11.17
CA ARG A 296 -1.06 20.73 -12.48
C ARG A 296 -1.92 20.30 -13.66
N ILE A 297 -2.61 19.16 -13.56
CA ILE A 297 -3.51 18.66 -14.62
C ILE A 297 -4.97 19.16 -14.47
N GLY A 298 -5.22 20.12 -13.58
CA GLY A 298 -6.47 20.86 -13.49
C GLY A 298 -7.57 20.22 -12.65
N LEU A 299 -7.27 19.29 -11.74
CA LEU A 299 -8.26 18.82 -10.77
C LEU A 299 -8.60 19.92 -9.75
N SER A 300 -9.87 19.99 -9.35
CA SER A 300 -10.32 21.00 -8.39
C SER A 300 -9.86 20.70 -6.96
N GLU A 301 -9.65 21.75 -6.16
CA GLU A 301 -9.29 21.64 -4.73
C GLU A 301 -10.30 20.79 -3.93
N ALA A 302 -11.59 20.87 -4.29
CA ALA A 302 -12.62 20.05 -3.68
C ALA A 302 -12.41 18.53 -3.87
N LYS A 303 -11.78 18.12 -4.98
CA LYS A 303 -11.44 16.72 -5.24
C LYS A 303 -10.15 16.29 -4.56
N ILE A 304 -9.13 17.16 -4.57
CA ILE A 304 -7.77 16.79 -4.15
C ILE A 304 -7.48 17.02 -2.66
N GLY A 305 -8.27 17.85 -1.98
CA GLY A 305 -8.07 18.18 -0.56
C GLY A 305 -8.14 16.96 0.36
N ARG A 306 -7.19 16.85 1.30
CA ARG A 306 -7.24 15.87 2.39
C ARG A 306 -8.28 16.34 3.41
N ARG A 307 -9.27 15.50 3.73
CA ARG A 307 -10.27 15.75 4.77
C ARG A 307 -9.89 14.95 6.00
#